data_AF-A0A1Y2T9U3-F1
#
_entry.id   AF-A0A1Y2T9U3-F1
#
_cell.length_a   1.000
_cell.length_b   1.000
_cell.length_c   1.000
_cell.angle_alpha   90.00
_cell.angle_beta   90.00
_cell.angle_gamma   90.00
#
_symmetry.space_group_name_H-M   'P 1'
#
loop_
_entity.id
_entity.type
_entity.pdbx_description
1 polymer ?
#
loop_
_entity_poly.entity_id
_entity_poly.type
_entity_poly.pdbx_seq_one_letter_code
_entity_poly.pdbx_strand_id
1 'polypeptide(L)'
;MAHSSLSGQELIDLAWKQHSFEPRGFAATVTNVHIAVVVLCSIFVGLRIWARGWLFRDLKLWGWDDTLAVLSYATFLPSCIFVILAARYGLATRDAELTDALRARAALYVGYWQMHYAVSSNLVKAGIAVALLRLTTTKRTFRLIILGILISTPIFTSAVLIVLVATCHPVGAQWDLALGDCPVHTVMAYLSYIFTAFTVILDWACAVIPYLLLKDLEMKRRIKISLIVVLAFGSLAGICAIIRLPYLKYYLIEEDQLYYFANIVMWSNIETAIGIIAAALPPLRKLFRYYGTTKDRTHSRSGGGALKTIGGTPLSKGNMSTQLRNLSPRNSRRSDFGSQGSGPWNRLDGGDSSSKDNIIIV
;
A
#
# COMPACT_ATOMS: atom_id res chain seq x y z
N MET A 1 -11.57 16.99 54.53
CA MET A 1 -11.84 15.60 55.00
C MET A 1 -13.14 15.18 54.33
N ALA A 2 -13.22 14.26 53.37
CA ALA A 2 -12.36 13.15 53.00
C ALA A 2 -12.27 13.04 51.47
N HIS A 3 -11.06 12.92 50.92
CA HIS A 3 -10.85 12.36 49.59
C HIS A 3 -11.09 10.86 49.70
N SER A 4 -12.33 10.41 49.53
CA SER A 4 -12.59 9.01 49.22
C SER A 4 -12.07 8.77 47.82
N SER A 5 -10.91 8.12 47.71
CA SER A 5 -10.38 7.57 46.47
C SER A 5 -11.45 6.70 45.84
N LEU A 6 -12.18 7.23 44.86
CA LEU A 6 -13.10 6.45 44.04
C LEU A 6 -12.31 5.27 43.48
N SER A 7 -12.82 4.07 43.66
CA SER A 7 -12.19 2.89 43.08
C SER A 7 -12.16 3.05 41.56
N GLY A 8 -11.11 2.58 40.89
CA GLY A 8 -10.98 2.74 39.42
C GLY A 8 -12.19 2.22 38.63
N GLN A 9 -12.96 1.28 39.20
CA GLN A 9 -14.21 0.77 38.62
C GLN A 9 -15.36 1.78 38.70
N GLU A 10 -15.52 2.50 39.82
CA GLU A 10 -16.56 3.53 39.96
C GLU A 10 -16.31 4.73 39.04
N LEU A 11 -15.04 5.08 38.80
CA LEU A 11 -14.66 6.10 37.82
C LEU A 11 -15.02 5.67 36.40
N ILE A 12 -14.81 4.40 36.03
CA ILE A 12 -15.19 3.87 34.71
C ILE A 12 -16.71 3.91 34.53
N ASP A 13 -17.49 3.50 35.54
CA ASP A 13 -18.96 3.50 35.46
C ASP A 13 -19.55 4.91 35.39
N LEU A 14 -18.96 5.88 36.10
CA LEU A 14 -19.32 7.30 35.98
C LEU A 14 -18.92 7.85 34.61
N ALA A 15 -17.76 7.48 34.10
CA ALA A 15 -17.30 7.87 32.78
C ALA A 15 -18.28 7.43 31.68
N TRP A 16 -18.84 6.22 31.76
CA TRP A 16 -19.85 5.72 30.80
C TRP A 16 -21.18 6.47 30.87
N LYS A 17 -21.54 7.03 32.04
CA LYS A 17 -22.75 7.84 32.24
C LYS A 17 -22.62 9.29 31.79
N GLN A 18 -21.41 9.80 31.56
CA GLN A 18 -21.19 11.19 31.14
C GLN A 18 -21.60 11.42 29.67
N HIS A 19 -22.33 12.50 29.42
CA HIS A 19 -22.70 12.92 28.07
C HIS A 19 -21.48 13.38 27.26
N SER A 20 -21.43 13.02 25.98
CA SER A 20 -20.39 13.48 25.05
C SER A 20 -20.48 14.98 24.83
N PHE A 21 -19.35 15.66 24.83
CA PHE A 21 -19.28 17.08 24.51
C PHE A 21 -19.22 17.29 23.00
N GLU A 22 -19.83 18.37 22.50
CA GLU A 22 -19.59 18.79 21.12
C GLU A 22 -18.15 19.30 21.00
N PRO A 23 -17.32 18.71 20.12
CA PRO A 23 -15.94 19.14 19.97
C PRO A 23 -15.92 20.58 19.43
N ARG A 24 -15.28 21.51 20.17
CA ARG A 24 -15.07 22.91 19.76
C ARG A 24 -13.60 23.21 19.54
N GLY A 25 -13.29 24.18 18.69
CA GLY A 25 -11.92 24.62 18.41
C GLY A 25 -11.04 23.49 17.85
N PHE A 26 -9.94 23.17 18.56
CA PHE A 26 -8.97 22.19 18.09
C PHE A 26 -9.53 20.76 18.00
N ALA A 27 -10.41 20.36 18.93
CA ALA A 27 -11.07 19.04 18.88
C ALA A 27 -11.97 18.88 17.64
N ALA A 28 -12.60 19.97 17.18
CA ALA A 28 -13.39 19.98 15.95
C ALA A 28 -12.49 19.78 14.73
N THR A 29 -11.34 20.47 14.69
CA THR A 29 -10.33 20.30 13.64
C THR A 29 -9.83 18.87 13.57
N VAL A 30 -9.47 18.28 14.71
CA VAL A 30 -9.04 16.87 14.78
C VAL A 30 -10.12 15.96 14.21
N THR A 31 -11.38 16.13 14.62
CA THR A 31 -12.51 15.32 14.12
C THR A 31 -12.67 15.45 12.60
N ASN A 32 -12.70 16.68 12.08
CA ASN A 32 -12.89 16.95 10.65
C ASN A 32 -11.76 16.40 9.79
N VAL A 33 -10.51 16.53 10.25
CA VAL A 33 -9.33 15.98 9.55
C VAL A 33 -9.41 14.46 9.46
N HIS A 34 -9.77 13.77 10.55
CA HIS A 34 -9.90 12.32 10.54
C HIS A 34 -11.03 11.84 9.61
N ILE A 35 -12.17 12.52 9.59
CA ILE A 35 -13.26 12.23 8.66
C ILE A 35 -12.77 12.40 7.21
N ALA A 36 -12.13 13.52 6.88
CA ALA A 36 -11.62 13.79 5.54
C ALA A 36 -10.62 12.72 5.07
N VAL A 37 -9.71 12.32 5.97
CA VAL A 37 -8.72 11.29 5.71
C VAL A 37 -9.35 9.92 5.48
N VAL A 38 -10.34 9.52 6.31
CA VAL A 38 -11.08 8.26 6.12
C VAL A 38 -11.80 8.24 4.79
N VAL A 39 -12.49 9.33 4.42
CA VAL A 39 -13.18 9.44 3.13
C VAL A 39 -12.20 9.31 1.98
N LEU A 40 -11.06 10.01 2.05
CA LEU A 40 -10.04 9.95 1.01
C LEU A 40 -9.46 8.53 0.86
N CYS A 41 -9.05 7.90 1.97
CA CYS A 41 -8.55 6.53 1.96
C CYS A 41 -9.61 5.52 1.45
N SER A 42 -10.87 5.69 1.83
CA SER A 42 -12.00 4.88 1.33
C SER A 42 -12.06 4.91 -0.20
N ILE A 43 -11.98 6.11 -0.78
CA ILE A 43 -12.05 6.30 -2.24
C ILE A 43 -10.87 5.59 -2.92
N PHE A 44 -9.64 5.80 -2.44
CA PHE A 44 -8.44 5.21 -3.04
C PHE A 44 -8.41 3.68 -2.93
N VAL A 45 -8.75 3.13 -1.76
CA VAL A 45 -8.79 1.69 -1.53
C VAL A 45 -9.95 1.05 -2.27
N GLY A 46 -11.14 1.67 -2.25
CA GLY A 46 -12.30 1.23 -3.02
C GLY A 46 -12.02 1.20 -4.51
N LEU A 47 -11.37 2.23 -5.05
CA LEU A 47 -10.98 2.29 -6.46
C LEU A 47 -9.93 1.23 -6.81
N ARG A 48 -9.01 0.92 -5.87
CA ARG A 48 -8.06 -0.19 -6.01
C ARG A 48 -8.77 -1.54 -6.08
N ILE A 49 -9.69 -1.82 -5.15
CA ILE A 49 -10.47 -3.06 -5.11
C ILE A 49 -11.29 -3.20 -6.38
N TRP A 50 -11.95 -2.13 -6.83
CA TRP A 50 -12.72 -2.13 -8.07
C TRP A 50 -11.85 -2.40 -9.30
N ALA A 51 -10.72 -1.71 -9.43
CA ALA A 51 -9.80 -1.90 -10.55
C ALA A 51 -9.24 -3.35 -10.60
N ARG A 52 -8.81 -3.90 -9.47
CA ARG A 52 -8.14 -5.21 -9.41
C ARG A 52 -9.10 -6.39 -9.32
N GLY A 53 -10.18 -6.26 -8.55
CA GLY A 53 -11.14 -7.32 -8.28
C GLY A 53 -12.25 -7.43 -9.33
N TRP A 54 -12.59 -6.32 -10.00
CA TRP A 54 -13.67 -6.31 -10.98
C TRP A 54 -13.17 -6.06 -12.41
N LEU A 55 -12.48 -4.93 -12.66
CA LEU A 55 -12.09 -4.55 -14.02
C LEU A 55 -11.00 -5.44 -14.63
N PHE A 56 -10.00 -5.86 -13.83
CA PHE A 56 -8.92 -6.74 -14.27
C PHE A 56 -9.03 -8.16 -13.72
N ARG A 57 -10.26 -8.60 -13.40
CA ARG A 57 -10.54 -9.91 -12.80
C ARG A 57 -9.99 -11.07 -13.63
N ASP A 58 -10.11 -10.98 -14.95
CA ASP A 58 -9.69 -12.04 -15.87
C ASP A 58 -8.18 -12.30 -15.87
N LEU A 59 -7.39 -11.32 -15.42
CA LEU A 59 -5.95 -11.44 -15.36
C LEU A 59 -5.44 -12.07 -14.05
N LYS A 60 -6.32 -12.40 -13.09
CA LYS A 60 -5.97 -12.93 -11.75
C LYS A 60 -4.82 -12.15 -11.08
N LEU A 61 -4.82 -10.82 -11.21
CA LEU A 61 -3.72 -9.95 -10.75
C LEU A 61 -3.71 -9.68 -9.24
N TRP A 62 -4.55 -10.37 -8.45
CA TRP A 62 -4.63 -10.17 -7.01
C TRP A 62 -3.35 -10.67 -6.35
N GLY A 63 -2.57 -9.74 -5.81
CA GLY A 63 -1.32 -10.04 -5.15
C GLY A 63 -1.38 -9.80 -3.64
N TRP A 64 -0.34 -10.25 -2.94
CA TRP A 64 -0.09 -9.90 -1.53
C TRP A 64 -0.08 -8.37 -1.28
N ASP A 65 0.28 -7.57 -2.27
CA ASP A 65 0.22 -6.10 -2.20
C ASP A 65 -1.23 -5.58 -2.09
N ASP A 66 -2.20 -6.26 -2.70
CA ASP A 66 -3.62 -5.91 -2.62
C ASP A 66 -4.21 -6.29 -1.26
N THR A 67 -3.87 -7.49 -0.73
CA THR A 67 -4.35 -7.92 0.59
C THR A 67 -3.80 -7.06 1.71
N LEU A 68 -2.51 -6.72 1.67
CA LEU A 68 -1.89 -5.85 2.68
C LEU A 68 -2.47 -4.44 2.67
N ALA A 69 -2.80 -3.88 1.50
CA ALA A 69 -3.43 -2.56 1.38
C ALA A 69 -4.88 -2.54 1.90
N VAL A 70 -5.64 -3.61 1.69
CA VAL A 70 -7.00 -3.72 2.23
C VAL A 70 -6.97 -3.94 3.73
N LEU A 71 -6.07 -4.80 4.23
CA LEU A 71 -5.93 -5.08 5.66
C LEU A 71 -5.42 -3.87 6.45
N SER A 72 -4.50 -3.09 5.87
CA SER A 72 -4.04 -1.85 6.50
C SER A 72 -5.17 -0.83 6.61
N TYR A 73 -6.01 -0.72 5.59
CA TYR A 73 -7.18 0.16 5.64
C TYR A 73 -8.24 -0.34 6.64
N ALA A 74 -8.49 -1.65 6.68
CA ALA A 74 -9.44 -2.26 7.63
C ALA A 74 -9.03 -2.03 9.09
N THR A 75 -7.74 -1.96 9.39
CA THR A 75 -7.22 -1.66 10.73
C THR A 75 -7.06 -0.16 11.00
N PHE A 76 -6.91 0.66 9.97
CA PHE A 76 -6.87 2.14 10.06
C PHE A 76 -8.25 2.77 10.30
N LEU A 77 -9.32 2.18 9.76
CA LEU A 77 -10.69 2.68 9.98
C LEU A 77 -11.09 2.73 11.47
N PRO A 78 -10.94 1.65 12.27
CA PRO A 78 -11.24 1.71 13.70
C PRO A 78 -10.30 2.66 14.44
N SER A 79 -9.03 2.80 14.03
CA SER A 79 -8.13 3.78 14.68
C SER A 79 -8.69 5.20 14.56
N CYS A 80 -9.17 5.59 13.38
CA CYS A 80 -9.80 6.91 13.17
C CYS A 80 -11.11 7.07 13.98
N ILE A 81 -11.93 6.01 14.07
CA ILE A 81 -13.17 6.05 14.86
C ILE A 81 -12.86 6.29 16.34
N PHE A 82 -11.88 5.59 16.90
CA PHE A 82 -11.50 5.78 18.30
C PHE A 82 -10.96 7.17 18.59
N VAL A 83 -10.27 7.81 17.65
CA VAL A 83 -9.82 9.21 17.81
C VAL A 83 -10.99 10.19 17.77
N ILE A 84 -11.96 9.98 16.88
CA ILE A 84 -13.18 10.81 16.83
C ILE A 84 -13.97 10.67 18.14
N LEU A 85 -14.06 9.44 18.69
CA LEU A 85 -14.66 9.21 19.99
C LEU A 85 -13.86 9.90 21.10
N ALA A 86 -12.53 9.74 21.13
CA ALA A 86 -11.67 10.40 22.10
C ALA A 86 -11.84 11.94 22.08
N ALA A 87 -11.97 12.54 20.89
CA ALA A 87 -12.21 13.98 20.73
C ALA A 87 -13.54 14.44 21.33
N ARG A 88 -14.58 13.59 21.35
CA ARG A 88 -15.86 13.88 22.00
C ARG A 88 -15.82 13.76 23.54
N TYR A 89 -14.79 13.12 24.08
CA TYR A 89 -14.63 12.90 25.51
C TYR A 89 -13.44 13.67 26.13
N GLY A 90 -12.76 14.54 25.37
CA GLY A 90 -11.74 15.44 25.93
C GLY A 90 -10.39 15.48 25.21
N LEU A 91 -10.16 14.64 24.21
CA LEU A 91 -8.94 14.75 23.39
C LEU A 91 -8.93 16.10 22.66
N ALA A 92 -7.76 16.76 22.59
CA ALA A 92 -7.60 18.12 22.02
C ALA A 92 -8.28 19.25 22.82
N THR A 93 -8.67 19.00 24.07
CA THR A 93 -9.21 20.00 25.01
C THR A 93 -8.19 20.26 26.12
N ARG A 94 -8.16 21.49 26.66
CA ARG A 94 -7.25 21.87 27.76
C ARG A 94 -7.74 21.31 29.08
N ASP A 95 -6.83 21.08 30.03
CA ASP A 95 -7.14 20.49 31.33
C ASP A 95 -8.11 21.34 32.16
N ALA A 96 -8.08 22.67 31.99
CA ALA A 96 -8.98 23.61 32.68
C ALA A 96 -10.48 23.37 32.40
N GLU A 97 -10.81 22.76 31.26
CA GLU A 97 -12.19 22.47 30.84
C GLU A 97 -12.57 21.00 31.06
N LEU A 98 -11.66 20.18 31.61
CA LEU A 98 -11.79 18.73 31.63
C LEU A 98 -12.00 18.17 33.05
N THR A 99 -13.06 17.38 33.23
CA THR A 99 -13.29 16.59 34.44
C THR A 99 -12.46 15.29 34.41
N ASP A 100 -12.03 14.79 35.56
CA ASP A 100 -11.23 13.56 35.67
C ASP A 100 -11.90 12.34 34.99
N ALA A 101 -13.23 12.21 35.11
CA ALA A 101 -13.98 11.13 34.44
C ALA A 101 -13.93 11.21 32.90
N LEU A 102 -13.89 12.42 32.33
CA LEU A 102 -13.74 12.64 30.89
C LEU A 102 -12.31 12.33 30.45
N ARG A 103 -11.32 12.77 31.24
CA ARG A 103 -9.90 12.46 31.02
C ARG A 103 -9.67 10.95 30.93
N ALA A 104 -10.18 10.19 31.91
CA ALA A 104 -10.10 8.73 31.94
C ALA A 104 -10.72 8.07 30.69
N ARG A 105 -11.87 8.58 30.23
CA ARG A 105 -12.56 8.03 29.04
C ARG A 105 -11.82 8.35 27.74
N ALA A 106 -11.31 9.57 27.59
CA ALA A 106 -10.49 9.96 26.44
C ALA A 106 -9.20 9.13 26.38
N ALA A 107 -8.55 8.95 27.53
CA ALA A 107 -7.39 8.08 27.72
C ALA A 107 -7.61 6.64 27.24
N LEU A 108 -8.73 6.02 27.61
CA LEU A 108 -9.09 4.66 27.15
C LEU A 108 -9.24 4.58 25.63
N TYR A 109 -9.94 5.54 25.00
CA TYR A 109 -10.09 5.58 23.54
C TYR A 109 -8.76 5.81 22.82
N VAL A 110 -7.89 6.63 23.38
CA VAL A 110 -6.52 6.81 22.88
C VAL A 110 -5.73 5.51 22.95
N GLY A 111 -5.89 4.72 24.02
CA GLY A 111 -5.25 3.40 24.11
C GLY A 111 -5.73 2.42 23.04
N TYR A 112 -7.03 2.38 22.76
CA TYR A 112 -7.55 1.59 21.65
C TYR A 112 -7.01 2.08 20.30
N TRP A 113 -6.91 3.40 20.10
CA TRP A 113 -6.29 3.96 18.90
C TRP A 113 -4.83 3.50 18.74
N GLN A 114 -4.01 3.56 19.79
CA GLN A 114 -2.59 3.20 19.75
C GLN A 114 -2.37 1.77 19.23
N MET A 115 -3.19 0.82 19.70
CA MET A 115 -3.10 -0.60 19.28
C MET A 115 -3.45 -0.77 17.81
N HIS A 116 -4.54 -0.14 17.34
CA HIS A 116 -4.94 -0.23 15.94
C HIS A 116 -3.95 0.49 15.02
N TYR A 117 -3.45 1.66 15.44
CA TYR A 117 -2.44 2.42 14.74
C TYR A 117 -1.14 1.62 14.56
N ALA A 118 -0.68 0.93 15.62
CA ALA A 118 0.53 0.12 15.53
C ALA A 118 0.39 -0.98 14.47
N VAL A 119 -0.76 -1.67 14.43
CA VAL A 119 -1.02 -2.70 13.42
C VAL A 119 -1.13 -2.09 12.03
N SER A 120 -1.91 -1.01 11.86
CA SER A 120 -2.12 -0.39 10.55
C SER A 120 -0.82 0.17 9.97
N SER A 121 0.01 0.84 10.78
CA SER A 121 1.29 1.41 10.35
C SER A 121 2.26 0.33 9.85
N ASN A 122 2.35 -0.79 10.57
CA ASN A 122 3.16 -1.93 10.16
C ASN A 122 2.68 -2.54 8.83
N LEU A 123 1.38 -2.72 8.66
CA LEU A 123 0.81 -3.25 7.43
C LEU A 123 1.04 -2.33 6.22
N VAL A 124 0.94 -1.02 6.41
CA VAL A 124 1.26 -0.02 5.36
C VAL A 124 2.73 -0.12 4.95
N LYS A 125 3.65 -0.06 5.92
CA LYS A 125 5.10 -0.14 5.64
C LYS A 125 5.47 -1.49 5.01
N ALA A 126 4.83 -2.59 5.45
CA ALA A 126 4.98 -3.90 4.82
C ALA A 126 4.49 -3.93 3.37
N GLY A 127 3.33 -3.34 3.08
CA GLY A 127 2.81 -3.21 1.72
C GLY A 127 3.77 -2.44 0.81
N ILE A 128 4.27 -1.28 1.27
CA ILE A 128 5.24 -0.46 0.53
C ILE A 128 6.54 -1.26 0.28
N ALA A 129 7.07 -1.93 1.29
CA ALA A 129 8.28 -2.73 1.16
C ALA A 129 8.10 -3.90 0.16
N VAL A 130 6.96 -4.60 0.19
CA VAL A 130 6.64 -5.66 -0.78
C VAL A 130 6.50 -5.10 -2.20
N ALA A 131 5.88 -3.92 -2.36
CA ALA A 131 5.81 -3.23 -3.64
C ALA A 131 7.20 -2.88 -4.18
N LEU A 132 8.10 -2.38 -3.32
CA LEU A 132 9.49 -2.08 -3.67
C LEU A 132 10.27 -3.34 -4.03
N LEU A 133 10.11 -4.44 -3.27
CA LEU A 133 10.75 -5.72 -3.57
C LEU A 133 10.38 -6.26 -4.95
N ARG A 134 9.12 -6.08 -5.38
CA ARG A 134 8.67 -6.47 -6.73
C ARG A 134 9.28 -5.62 -7.84
N LEU A 135 9.63 -4.37 -7.55
CA LEU A 135 10.31 -3.48 -8.51
C LEU A 135 11.81 -3.75 -8.58
N THR A 136 12.41 -4.22 -7.49
CA THR A 136 13.85 -4.49 -7.37
C THR A 136 14.19 -5.93 -7.72
N THR A 137 14.26 -6.27 -9.00
CA THR A 137 14.57 -7.65 -9.42
C THR A 137 16.07 -7.94 -9.53
N THR A 138 16.90 -6.92 -9.80
CA THR A 138 18.27 -7.12 -10.30
C THR A 138 19.38 -6.90 -9.26
N LYS A 139 19.23 -5.97 -8.32
CA LYS A 139 20.30 -5.60 -7.37
C LYS A 139 20.08 -6.24 -5.98
N ARG A 140 20.85 -7.29 -5.64
CA ARG A 140 20.74 -8.03 -4.36
C ARG A 140 20.88 -7.15 -3.12
N THR A 141 21.77 -6.17 -3.13
CA THR A 141 22.00 -5.27 -1.99
C THR A 141 20.75 -4.48 -1.60
N PHE A 142 20.06 -3.87 -2.57
CA PHE A 142 18.82 -3.13 -2.30
C PHE A 142 17.70 -4.06 -1.80
N ARG A 143 17.64 -5.29 -2.31
CA ARG A 143 16.68 -6.30 -1.84
C ARG A 143 16.90 -6.65 -0.37
N LEU A 144 18.15 -6.82 0.06
CA LEU A 144 18.50 -7.08 1.47
C LEU A 144 18.12 -5.91 2.37
N ILE A 145 18.36 -4.67 1.93
CA ILE A 145 17.98 -3.46 2.69
C ILE A 145 16.46 -3.38 2.86
N ILE A 146 15.68 -3.59 1.78
CA ILE A 146 14.21 -3.54 1.86
C ILE A 146 13.67 -4.67 2.73
N LEU A 147 14.25 -5.88 2.66
CA LEU A 147 13.89 -6.97 3.56
C LEU A 147 14.22 -6.63 5.02
N GLY A 148 15.35 -5.98 5.26
CA GLY A 148 15.72 -5.44 6.56
C GLY A 148 14.68 -4.46 7.09
N ILE A 149 14.20 -3.52 6.27
CA ILE A 149 13.12 -2.57 6.62
C ILE A 149 11.82 -3.32 6.94
N LEU A 150 11.45 -4.30 6.11
CA LEU A 150 10.23 -5.09 6.28
C LEU A 150 10.22 -5.87 7.61
N ILE A 151 11.37 -6.40 8.04
CA ILE A 151 11.50 -7.19 9.27
C ILE A 151 11.71 -6.29 10.50
N SER A 152 12.50 -5.23 10.38
CA SER A 152 12.86 -4.36 11.51
C SER A 152 11.68 -3.53 12.01
N THR A 153 10.78 -3.09 11.13
CA THR A 153 9.59 -2.30 11.49
C THR A 153 8.67 -3.02 12.49
N PRO A 154 8.19 -4.26 12.23
CA PRO A 154 7.32 -4.96 13.17
C PRO A 154 8.04 -5.35 14.45
N ILE A 155 9.33 -5.72 14.39
CA ILE A 155 10.13 -6.06 15.58
C ILE A 155 10.27 -4.84 16.49
N PHE A 156 10.61 -3.68 15.93
CA PHE A 156 10.80 -2.48 16.71
C PHE A 156 9.47 -1.99 17.31
N THR A 157 8.38 -2.05 16.53
CA THR A 157 7.05 -1.67 17.03
C THR A 157 6.55 -2.63 18.12
N SER A 158 6.74 -3.94 17.96
CA SER A 158 6.34 -4.93 18.96
C SER A 158 7.16 -4.79 20.23
N ALA A 159 8.46 -4.54 20.13
CA ALA A 159 9.32 -4.28 21.29
C ALA A 159 8.83 -3.07 22.10
N VAL A 160 8.49 -1.96 21.44
CA VAL A 160 7.93 -0.77 22.11
C VAL A 160 6.58 -1.08 22.77
N LEU A 161 5.69 -1.82 22.11
CA LEU A 161 4.41 -2.22 22.69
C LEU A 161 4.57 -3.13 23.91
N ILE A 162 5.50 -4.09 23.87
CA ILE A 162 5.77 -5.00 24.99
C ILE A 162 6.29 -4.19 26.19
N VAL A 163 7.25 -3.29 25.97
CA VAL A 163 7.78 -2.43 27.04
C VAL A 163 6.66 -1.57 27.62
N LEU A 164 5.79 -1.01 26.78
CA LEU A 164 4.66 -0.21 27.24
C LEU A 164 3.71 -0.99 28.15
N VAL A 165 3.30 -2.20 27.74
CA VAL A 165 2.38 -3.05 28.50
C VAL A 165 3.02 -3.61 29.77
N ALA A 166 4.32 -3.89 29.75
CA ALA A 166 5.04 -4.44 30.90
C ALA A 166 5.39 -3.40 31.97
N THR A 167 5.37 -2.11 31.63
CA THR A 167 5.89 -1.05 32.50
C THR A 167 4.78 -0.25 33.20
N CYS A 168 3.60 -0.10 32.59
CA CYS A 168 2.47 0.59 33.24
C CYS A 168 1.42 -0.42 33.74
N HIS A 169 1.09 -0.35 35.04
CA HIS A 169 0.06 -1.19 35.67
C HIS A 169 -1.00 -0.31 36.37
N PRO A 170 -2.25 -0.26 35.88
CA PRO A 170 -2.78 -0.86 34.64
C PRO A 170 -2.24 -0.16 33.38
N VAL A 171 -2.36 -0.79 32.19
CA VAL A 171 -1.96 -0.16 30.91
C VAL A 171 -2.64 1.21 30.70
N GLY A 172 -3.83 1.39 31.31
CA GLY A 172 -4.57 2.65 31.41
C GLY A 172 -3.81 3.80 32.07
N ALA A 173 -2.88 3.50 32.98
CA ALA A 173 -2.11 4.48 33.76
C ALA A 173 -1.15 5.31 32.91
N GLN A 174 -0.84 4.91 31.66
CA GLN A 174 -0.03 5.75 30.77
C GLN A 174 -0.77 7.04 30.35
N TRP A 175 -2.11 7.00 30.35
CA TRP A 175 -2.93 8.10 29.83
C TRP A 175 -3.71 8.82 30.94
N ASP A 176 -3.83 8.20 32.11
CA ASP A 176 -4.42 8.78 33.31
C ASP A 176 -3.58 8.38 34.54
N LEU A 177 -2.78 9.32 35.05
CA LEU A 177 -1.93 9.12 36.22
C LEU A 177 -2.74 8.81 37.50
N ALA A 178 -4.05 9.08 37.51
CA ALA A 178 -4.92 8.76 38.65
C ALA A 178 -5.32 7.27 38.68
N LEU A 179 -5.10 6.50 37.61
CA LEU A 179 -5.51 5.10 37.50
C LEU A 179 -4.47 4.09 38.05
N GLY A 180 -3.23 4.50 38.28
CA GLY A 180 -2.18 3.65 38.85
C GLY A 180 -0.77 4.20 38.64
N ASP A 181 0.22 3.50 39.19
CA ASP A 181 1.62 3.87 39.04
C ASP A 181 2.15 3.50 37.63
N CYS A 182 2.63 4.48 36.89
CA CYS A 182 3.55 4.25 35.77
C CYS A 182 4.92 4.86 36.09
N PRO A 183 5.84 4.11 36.71
CA PRO A 183 7.04 4.65 37.36
C PRO A 183 8.15 5.15 36.41
N VAL A 184 7.87 5.39 35.12
CA VAL A 184 8.93 5.62 34.12
C VAL A 184 8.55 6.51 32.92
N HIS A 185 7.90 7.66 33.19
CA HIS A 185 7.59 8.68 32.17
C HIS A 185 8.81 9.09 31.33
N THR A 186 9.99 9.18 31.95
CA THR A 186 11.23 9.52 31.26
C THR A 186 11.66 8.46 30.25
N VAL A 187 11.54 7.17 30.61
CA VAL A 187 11.88 6.06 29.70
C VAL A 187 10.90 6.00 28.53
N MET A 188 9.62 6.25 28.76
CA MET A 188 8.61 6.30 27.69
C MET A 188 8.85 7.46 26.72
N ALA A 189 9.28 8.62 27.22
CA ALA A 189 9.68 9.73 26.36
C ALA A 189 10.90 9.36 25.49
N TYR A 190 11.96 8.79 26.09
CA TYR A 190 13.15 8.35 25.33
C TYR A 190 12.81 7.28 24.29
N LEU A 191 12.01 6.28 24.65
CA LEU A 191 11.55 5.25 23.71
C LEU A 191 10.75 5.84 22.56
N SER A 192 9.86 6.80 22.84
CA SER A 192 9.08 7.51 21.81
C SER A 192 9.97 8.31 20.85
N TYR A 193 11.04 8.94 21.36
CA TYR A 193 12.02 9.65 20.53
C TYR A 193 12.78 8.69 19.62
N ILE A 194 13.27 7.57 20.15
CA ILE A 194 13.99 6.54 19.37
C ILE A 194 13.05 5.94 18.32
N PHE A 195 11.81 5.62 18.70
CA PHE A 195 10.79 5.12 17.79
C PHE A 195 10.50 6.10 16.66
N THR A 196 10.33 7.38 16.97
CA THR A 196 10.07 8.41 15.97
C THR A 196 11.26 8.58 15.02
N ALA A 197 12.48 8.63 15.55
CA ALA A 197 13.69 8.71 14.74
C ALA A 197 13.81 7.50 13.79
N PHE A 198 13.55 6.29 14.31
CA PHE A 198 13.56 5.08 13.51
C PHE A 198 12.51 5.14 12.40
N THR A 199 11.26 5.53 12.69
CA THR A 199 10.21 5.66 11.68
C THR A 199 10.56 6.67 10.59
N VAL A 200 11.16 7.83 10.95
CA VAL A 200 11.63 8.84 9.99
C VAL A 200 12.70 8.25 9.08
N ILE A 201 13.70 7.56 9.64
CA ILE A 201 14.77 6.93 8.85
C ILE A 201 14.18 5.94 7.84
N LEU A 202 13.21 5.12 8.27
CA LEU A 202 12.56 4.15 7.40
C LEU A 202 11.76 4.81 6.26
N ASP A 203 11.03 5.89 6.53
CA ASP A 203 10.24 6.58 5.51
C ASP A 203 11.13 7.23 4.46
N TRP A 204 12.22 7.86 4.90
CA TRP A 204 13.23 8.42 4.00
C TRP A 204 13.99 7.33 3.24
N ALA A 205 14.28 6.19 3.87
CA ALA A 205 14.88 5.05 3.16
C ALA A 205 13.94 4.52 2.07
N CYS A 206 12.64 4.35 2.37
CA CYS A 206 11.63 3.97 1.39
C CYS A 206 11.48 4.97 0.25
N ALA A 207 11.75 6.26 0.49
CA ALA A 207 11.78 7.30 -0.53
C ALA A 207 13.07 7.20 -1.39
N VAL A 208 14.25 7.15 -0.78
CA VAL A 208 15.54 7.23 -1.48
C VAL A 208 15.88 5.95 -2.25
N ILE A 209 15.53 4.78 -1.73
CA ILE A 209 15.83 3.47 -2.36
C ILE A 209 15.33 3.36 -3.82
N PRO A 210 14.04 3.62 -4.13
CA PRO A 210 13.56 3.55 -5.51
C PRO A 210 14.25 4.58 -6.41
N TYR A 211 14.60 5.76 -5.89
CA TYR A 211 15.35 6.76 -6.66
C TYR A 211 16.74 6.26 -7.06
N LEU A 212 17.52 5.75 -6.10
CA LEU A 212 18.87 5.25 -6.35
C LEU A 212 18.90 4.01 -7.25
N LEU A 213 17.89 3.14 -7.15
CA LEU A 213 17.78 1.97 -8.00
C LEU A 213 17.65 2.36 -9.48
N LEU A 214 16.93 3.45 -9.75
CA LEU A 214 16.40 3.76 -11.08
C LEU A 214 17.15 4.90 -11.78
N LYS A 215 18.09 5.57 -11.08
CA LYS A 215 18.93 6.62 -11.68
C LYS A 215 19.79 6.10 -12.84
N ASP A 216 20.24 4.85 -12.77
CA ASP A 216 21.15 4.24 -13.76
C ASP A 216 20.42 3.50 -14.88
N LEU A 217 19.08 3.39 -14.81
CA LEU A 217 18.31 2.54 -15.71
C LEU A 217 17.49 3.42 -16.66
N GLU A 218 17.74 3.31 -17.97
CA GLU A 218 17.05 4.06 -19.02
C GLU A 218 15.57 3.65 -19.13
N MET A 219 14.76 4.19 -18.21
CA MET A 219 13.36 3.82 -18.08
C MET A 219 12.46 4.67 -18.95
N LYS A 220 11.45 4.02 -19.53
CA LYS A 220 10.33 4.69 -20.20
C LYS A 220 9.74 5.75 -19.25
N ARG A 221 9.46 6.97 -19.75
CA ARG A 221 8.89 8.11 -18.97
C ARG A 221 7.73 7.71 -18.03
N ARG A 222 6.96 6.69 -18.42
CA ARG A 222 5.83 6.11 -17.67
C ARG A 222 6.22 5.52 -16.31
N ILE A 223 7.36 4.84 -16.24
CA ILE A 223 7.90 4.28 -14.99
C ILE A 223 8.52 5.41 -14.16
N LYS A 224 9.15 6.39 -14.81
CA LYS A 224 9.72 7.57 -14.14
C LYS A 224 8.67 8.37 -13.34
N ILE A 225 7.52 8.70 -13.95
CA ILE A 225 6.41 9.39 -13.25
C ILE A 225 5.91 8.56 -12.07
N SER A 226 5.81 7.25 -12.26
CA SER A 226 5.35 6.34 -11.24
C SER A 226 6.19 6.37 -9.95
N LEU A 227 7.50 6.53 -10.14
CA LEU A 227 8.49 6.59 -9.09
C LEU A 227 8.51 7.93 -8.39
N ILE A 228 8.42 9.03 -9.15
CA ILE A 228 8.35 10.39 -8.59
C ILE A 228 7.18 10.50 -7.61
N VAL A 229 6.04 9.93 -7.98
CA VAL A 229 4.86 9.93 -7.11
C VAL A 229 5.13 9.14 -5.83
N VAL A 230 5.64 7.90 -5.91
CA VAL A 230 5.94 7.10 -4.70
C VAL A 230 7.00 7.77 -3.81
N LEU A 231 8.02 8.37 -4.42
CA LEU A 231 9.05 9.16 -3.75
C LEU A 231 8.43 10.35 -2.98
N ALA A 232 7.51 11.08 -3.62
CA ALA A 232 6.83 12.22 -3.00
C ALA A 232 5.98 11.79 -1.79
N PHE A 233 5.28 10.65 -1.86
CA PHE A 233 4.54 10.15 -0.71
C PHE A 233 5.46 9.71 0.44
N GLY A 234 6.60 9.08 0.14
CA GLY A 234 7.60 8.73 1.16
C GLY A 234 8.20 9.96 1.85
N SER A 235 8.51 11.02 1.10
CA SER A 235 8.99 12.27 1.70
C SER A 235 7.91 12.98 2.51
N LEU A 236 6.65 12.99 2.04
CA LEU A 236 5.54 13.56 2.80
C LEU A 236 5.29 12.82 4.12
N ALA A 237 5.36 11.48 4.11
CA ALA A 237 5.26 10.67 5.34
C ALA A 237 6.39 11.02 6.32
N GLY A 238 7.64 11.10 5.84
CA GLY A 238 8.78 11.50 6.65
C GLY A 238 8.65 12.92 7.24
N ILE A 239 8.11 13.88 6.49
CA ILE A 239 7.84 15.24 6.98
C ILE A 239 6.79 15.21 8.10
N CYS A 240 5.71 14.44 7.96
CA CYS A 240 4.69 14.29 9.00
C CYS A 240 5.31 13.75 10.31
N ALA A 241 6.18 12.74 10.19
CA ALA A 241 6.89 12.18 11.35
C ALA A 241 7.87 13.18 12.00
N ILE A 242 8.49 14.08 11.24
CA ILE A 242 9.33 15.17 11.77
C ILE A 242 8.48 16.20 12.52
N ILE A 243 7.33 16.59 11.98
CA ILE A 243 6.42 17.55 12.63
C ILE A 243 5.93 17.01 13.99
N ARG A 244 5.87 15.68 14.16
CA ARG A 244 5.51 15.03 15.42
C ARG A 244 6.57 15.20 16.53
N LEU A 245 7.86 15.22 16.20
CA LEU A 245 8.98 15.26 17.16
C LEU A 245 8.89 16.37 18.25
N PRO A 246 8.60 17.64 17.94
CA PRO A 246 8.52 18.69 18.96
C PRO A 246 7.40 18.46 19.97
N TYR A 247 6.38 17.66 19.63
CA TYR A 247 5.28 17.36 20.54
C TYR A 247 5.62 16.25 21.53
N LEU A 248 6.66 15.44 21.29
CA LEU A 248 7.04 14.35 22.19
C LEU A 248 7.52 14.85 23.55
N LYS A 249 8.03 16.08 23.64
CA LYS A 249 8.44 16.68 24.92
C LYS A 249 7.28 16.81 25.91
N TYR A 250 6.05 16.88 25.42
CA TYR A 250 4.85 16.99 26.25
C TYR A 250 4.42 15.66 26.89
N TYR A 251 5.12 14.55 26.61
CA TYR A 251 4.99 13.34 27.45
C TYR A 251 5.61 13.50 28.84
N LEU A 252 6.49 14.50 29.03
CA LEU A 252 7.18 14.77 30.29
C LEU A 252 6.49 15.88 31.11
N ILE A 253 5.46 16.51 30.55
CA ILE A 253 4.76 17.65 31.15
C ILE A 253 3.31 17.22 31.38
N GLU A 254 2.87 17.26 32.63
CA GLU A 254 1.51 16.84 33.01
C GLU A 254 0.43 17.86 32.58
N GLU A 255 0.82 19.13 32.39
CA GLU A 255 -0.10 20.20 32.00
C GLU A 255 -0.51 20.12 30.51
N ASP A 256 -1.83 20.13 30.26
CA ASP A 256 -2.45 20.06 28.93
C ASP A 256 -2.01 18.81 28.13
N GLN A 257 -1.73 17.69 28.81
CA GLN A 257 -1.19 16.48 28.19
C GLN A 257 -2.08 15.97 27.04
N LEU A 258 -3.39 15.89 27.24
CA LEU A 258 -4.35 15.43 26.21
C LEU A 258 -4.45 16.39 25.01
N TYR A 259 -4.19 17.68 25.21
CA TYR A 259 -4.19 18.68 24.15
C TYR A 259 -3.01 18.47 23.20
N TYR A 260 -1.80 18.32 23.76
CA TYR A 260 -0.59 18.07 22.96
C TYR A 260 -0.58 16.66 22.35
N PHE A 261 -1.06 15.67 23.08
CA PHE A 261 -1.18 14.30 22.59
C PHE A 261 -2.06 14.21 21.34
N ALA A 262 -3.13 15.01 21.26
CA ALA A 262 -3.98 15.04 20.08
C ALA A 262 -3.24 15.46 18.79
N ASN A 263 -2.23 16.34 18.89
CA ASN A 263 -1.37 16.66 17.74
C ASN A 263 -0.57 15.44 17.29
N ILE A 264 -0.01 14.68 18.23
CA ILE A 264 0.75 13.46 17.95
C ILE A 264 -0.12 12.43 17.22
N VAL A 265 -1.34 12.22 17.72
CA VAL A 265 -2.35 11.34 17.13
C VAL A 265 -2.70 11.77 15.71
N MET A 266 -2.99 13.06 15.51
CA MET A 266 -3.39 13.61 14.22
C MET A 266 -2.29 13.41 13.17
N TRP A 267 -1.04 13.78 13.47
CA TRP A 267 0.08 13.61 12.53
C TRP A 267 0.38 12.14 12.22
N SER A 268 0.23 11.25 13.20
CA SER A 268 0.46 9.80 13.02
C SER A 268 -0.61 9.16 12.12
N ASN A 269 -1.87 9.56 12.26
CA ASN A 269 -2.94 9.10 11.37
C ASN A 269 -2.80 9.69 9.95
N ILE A 270 -2.34 10.93 9.82
CA ILE A 270 -2.03 11.53 8.51
C ILE A 270 -0.88 10.78 7.82
N GLU A 271 0.21 10.46 8.55
CA GLU A 271 1.34 9.66 8.03
C GLU A 271 0.86 8.32 7.46
N THR A 272 0.07 7.58 8.25
CA THR A 272 -0.45 6.27 7.83
C THR A 272 -1.42 6.37 6.65
N ALA A 273 -2.27 7.40 6.61
CA ALA A 273 -3.16 7.65 5.48
C ALA A 273 -2.41 7.97 4.17
N ILE A 274 -1.37 8.80 4.24
CA ILE A 274 -0.48 9.11 3.12
C ILE A 274 0.13 7.80 2.60
N GLY A 275 0.57 6.91 3.48
CA GLY A 275 1.09 5.60 3.11
C GLY A 275 0.05 4.67 2.45
N ILE A 276 -1.20 4.65 2.95
CA ILE A 276 -2.31 3.89 2.33
C ILE A 276 -2.60 4.41 0.91
N ILE A 277 -2.69 5.74 0.75
CA ILE A 277 -2.93 6.37 -0.56
C ILE A 277 -1.76 6.05 -1.51
N ALA A 278 -0.51 6.16 -1.03
CA ALA A 278 0.67 5.82 -1.80
C ALA A 278 0.65 4.38 -2.31
N ALA A 279 0.27 3.45 -1.43
CA ALA A 279 0.10 2.05 -1.76
C ALA A 279 -1.03 1.85 -2.78
N ALA A 280 -2.11 2.63 -2.74
CA ALA A 280 -3.24 2.50 -3.66
C ALA A 280 -2.97 3.00 -5.09
N LEU A 281 -1.97 3.85 -5.31
CA LEU A 281 -1.73 4.52 -6.60
C LEU A 281 -1.25 3.64 -7.79
N PRO A 282 -0.37 2.63 -7.61
CA PRO A 282 0.15 1.85 -8.75
C PRO A 282 -0.94 1.15 -9.59
N PRO A 283 -1.97 0.49 -9.00
CA PRO A 283 -3.13 -0.03 -9.74
C PRO A 283 -3.91 1.05 -10.51
N LEU A 284 -4.12 2.22 -9.91
CA LEU A 284 -4.93 3.30 -10.48
C LEU A 284 -4.35 3.85 -11.77
N ARG A 285 -3.03 3.78 -11.95
CA ARG A 285 -2.37 4.16 -13.21
C ARG A 285 -2.82 3.33 -14.40
N LYS A 286 -3.12 2.04 -14.20
CA LYS A 286 -3.67 1.19 -15.27
C LYS A 286 -5.09 1.61 -15.61
N LEU A 287 -5.86 2.03 -14.61
CA LEU A 287 -7.23 2.49 -14.74
C LEU A 287 -7.33 3.80 -15.55
N PHE A 288 -6.54 4.81 -15.17
CA PHE A 288 -6.50 6.09 -15.91
C PHE A 288 -6.12 5.91 -17.37
N ARG A 289 -5.32 4.88 -17.68
CA ARG A 289 -5.01 4.55 -19.07
C ARG A 289 -6.19 3.90 -19.77
N TYR A 290 -6.82 2.89 -19.17
CA TYR A 290 -7.95 2.19 -19.78
C TYR A 290 -9.04 3.17 -20.20
N TYR A 291 -9.39 4.14 -19.33
CA TYR A 291 -10.37 5.18 -19.64
C TYR A 291 -9.81 6.34 -20.49
N GLY A 292 -8.53 6.71 -20.31
CA GLY A 292 -7.89 7.78 -21.07
C GLY A 292 -7.64 7.43 -22.54
N THR A 293 -7.31 6.18 -22.86
CA THR A 293 -7.12 5.73 -24.25
C THR A 293 -8.42 5.60 -25.05
N THR A 294 -9.58 5.63 -24.39
CA THR A 294 -10.88 5.65 -25.07
C THR A 294 -11.17 7.02 -25.68
N LYS A 295 -10.57 8.10 -25.18
CA LYS A 295 -10.77 9.45 -25.70
C LYS A 295 -9.90 9.82 -26.91
N ASP A 296 -8.85 9.04 -27.21
CA ASP A 296 -7.91 9.29 -28.31
C ASP A 296 -8.08 8.36 -29.53
N ARG A 297 -9.14 7.54 -29.59
CA ARG A 297 -9.41 6.66 -30.75
C ARG A 297 -10.20 7.31 -31.89
N THR A 298 -10.38 8.63 -31.88
CA THR A 298 -11.18 9.36 -32.90
C THR A 298 -10.37 10.28 -33.83
N HIS A 299 -9.07 10.02 -34.01
CA HIS A 299 -8.35 10.54 -35.17
C HIS A 299 -7.64 9.42 -35.92
N SER A 300 -8.44 8.51 -36.50
CA SER A 300 -8.10 7.99 -37.82
C SER A 300 -8.16 9.18 -38.80
N ARG A 301 -7.07 9.94 -38.87
CA ARG A 301 -6.80 10.73 -40.06
C ARG A 301 -6.49 9.71 -41.16
N SER A 302 -7.55 9.32 -41.87
CA SER A 302 -7.45 8.88 -43.26
C SER A 302 -6.80 10.02 -44.05
N GLY A 303 -5.47 10.07 -43.97
CA GLY A 303 -4.62 10.92 -44.78
C GLY A 303 -3.65 9.96 -45.44
N GLY A 304 -4.10 9.39 -46.56
CA GLY A 304 -3.25 8.58 -47.42
C GLY A 304 -1.98 9.37 -47.72
N GLY A 305 -0.85 8.89 -47.20
CA GLY A 305 0.46 9.37 -47.56
C GLY A 305 0.73 8.99 -49.01
N ALA A 306 0.26 9.80 -49.95
CA ALA A 306 0.75 9.78 -51.31
C ALA A 306 2.21 10.22 -51.25
N LEU A 307 3.11 9.26 -51.48
CA LEU A 307 4.51 9.54 -51.75
C LEU A 307 4.55 10.41 -53.02
N LYS A 308 4.85 11.70 -52.89
CA LYS A 308 5.11 12.59 -54.02
C LYS A 308 6.49 12.25 -54.58
N THR A 309 6.54 11.35 -55.55
CA THR A 309 7.68 11.27 -56.47
C THR A 309 7.42 12.25 -57.60
N ILE A 310 8.38 13.14 -57.86
CA ILE A 310 8.36 14.10 -58.97
C ILE A 310 8.41 13.30 -60.28
N GLY A 311 7.33 13.35 -61.08
CA GLY A 311 7.36 12.92 -62.49
C GLY A 311 6.39 11.81 -62.95
N GLY A 312 5.38 11.39 -62.18
CA GLY A 312 4.42 10.36 -62.62
C GLY A 312 2.95 10.78 -62.52
N THR A 313 2.19 10.59 -63.60
CA THR A 313 0.71 10.79 -63.64
C THR A 313 -0.03 9.81 -62.72
N PRO A 314 -1.08 10.24 -62.01
CA PRO A 314 -1.76 9.39 -61.02
C PRO A 314 -2.63 8.33 -61.68
N LEU A 315 -2.33 7.06 -61.42
CA LEU A 315 -3.24 5.95 -61.71
C LEU A 315 -4.32 5.89 -60.62
N SER A 316 -5.57 6.14 -61.01
CA SER A 316 -6.75 5.94 -60.17
C SER A 316 -6.89 4.46 -59.84
N LYS A 317 -6.78 4.11 -58.55
CA LYS A 317 -6.88 2.74 -58.06
C LYS A 317 -8.36 2.38 -57.91
N GLY A 318 -8.93 1.74 -58.93
CA GLY A 318 -10.25 1.13 -58.87
C GLY A 318 -10.31 0.04 -57.80
N ASN A 319 -11.39 0.05 -57.01
CA ASN A 319 -11.70 -0.98 -56.01
C ASN A 319 -11.89 -2.34 -56.72
N MET A 320 -10.86 -3.20 -56.68
CA MET A 320 -10.99 -4.61 -57.03
C MET A 320 -10.75 -5.44 -55.77
N SER A 321 -11.83 -6.01 -55.24
CA SER A 321 -11.82 -6.95 -54.11
C SER A 321 -11.37 -8.33 -54.59
N THR A 322 -10.12 -8.69 -54.32
CA THR A 322 -9.63 -10.05 -54.56
C THR A 322 -10.02 -10.95 -53.38
N GLN A 323 -11.01 -11.83 -53.61
CA GLN A 323 -11.38 -12.93 -52.72
C GLN A 323 -10.33 -14.04 -52.82
N LEU A 324 -9.73 -14.44 -51.69
CA LEU A 324 -8.83 -15.59 -51.59
C LEU A 324 -9.65 -16.88 -51.51
N ARG A 325 -9.61 -17.72 -52.55
CA ARG A 325 -10.18 -19.09 -52.54
C ARG A 325 -9.14 -20.08 -52.00
N ASN A 326 -9.56 -20.80 -50.95
CA ASN A 326 -8.90 -22.00 -50.41
C ASN A 326 -8.70 -23.07 -51.49
N LEU A 327 -7.49 -23.62 -51.60
CA LEU A 327 -7.20 -24.84 -52.34
C LEU A 327 -6.78 -25.95 -51.36
N SER A 328 -7.71 -26.87 -51.14
CA SER A 328 -7.48 -28.22 -50.60
C SER A 328 -7.25 -29.15 -51.80
N PRO A 329 -6.25 -30.06 -51.81
CA PRO A 329 -6.06 -30.98 -52.92
C PRO A 329 -6.98 -32.19 -52.73
N ARG A 330 -8.00 -32.30 -53.58
CA ARG A 330 -8.85 -33.51 -53.70
C ARG A 330 -8.50 -34.27 -54.98
N ASN A 331 -8.10 -35.51 -54.73
CA ASN A 331 -7.86 -36.66 -55.60
C ASN A 331 -8.83 -36.80 -56.80
N SER A 332 -8.31 -37.02 -58.01
CA SER A 332 -9.05 -37.71 -59.08
C SER A 332 -8.10 -38.53 -59.97
N ARG A 333 -8.35 -39.84 -59.98
CA ARG A 333 -7.69 -40.88 -60.79
C ARG A 333 -7.90 -40.65 -62.30
N ARG A 334 -6.91 -41.01 -63.11
CA ARG A 334 -7.15 -41.56 -64.45
C ARG A 334 -6.10 -42.62 -64.77
N SER A 335 -6.59 -43.80 -65.09
CA SER A 335 -5.89 -45.00 -65.54
C SER A 335 -5.40 -44.86 -66.97
N ASP A 336 -4.22 -45.40 -67.27
CA ASP A 336 -4.04 -46.20 -68.49
C ASP A 336 -2.86 -47.17 -68.33
N PHE A 337 -3.11 -48.40 -68.77
CA PHE A 337 -2.24 -49.57 -68.69
C PHE A 337 -1.75 -49.87 -70.10
N GLY A 338 -0.44 -50.03 -70.29
CA GLY A 338 0.15 -50.25 -71.61
C GLY A 338 1.58 -50.77 -71.56
N SER A 339 1.72 -52.07 -71.30
CA SER A 339 2.50 -53.06 -72.07
C SER A 339 3.91 -52.73 -72.61
N GLN A 340 4.82 -53.67 -72.27
CA GLN A 340 6.02 -54.15 -73.01
C GLN A 340 7.36 -53.39 -72.91
N GLY A 341 8.31 -54.06 -72.24
CA GLY A 341 9.49 -54.59 -72.95
C GLY A 341 10.87 -54.03 -72.62
N SER A 342 11.74 -54.95 -72.17
CA SER A 342 13.20 -55.03 -72.37
C SER A 342 14.17 -54.54 -71.28
N GLY A 343 14.96 -55.48 -70.76
CA GLY A 343 16.36 -55.25 -70.37
C GLY A 343 16.69 -55.34 -68.87
N PRO A 344 17.87 -55.89 -68.49
CA PRO A 344 18.01 -56.72 -67.29
C PRO A 344 18.85 -56.06 -66.18
N TRP A 345 18.97 -56.77 -65.05
CA TRP A 345 20.06 -56.76 -64.05
C TRP A 345 19.73 -56.27 -62.63
N ASN A 346 19.50 -57.30 -61.79
CA ASN A 346 20.10 -57.64 -60.50
C ASN A 346 19.91 -56.80 -59.22
N ARG A 347 19.36 -57.54 -58.25
CA ARG A 347 19.48 -57.47 -56.79
C ARG A 347 20.87 -57.10 -56.29
N LEU A 348 20.89 -56.30 -55.22
CA LEU A 348 21.83 -56.45 -54.11
C LEU A 348 21.05 -56.43 -52.80
N ASP A 349 21.03 -57.58 -52.15
CA ASP A 349 20.73 -57.73 -50.73
C ASP A 349 21.98 -57.35 -49.92
N GLY A 350 21.75 -56.70 -48.79
CA GLY A 350 22.71 -56.50 -47.70
C GLY A 350 21.95 -55.79 -46.60
N GLY A 351 21.81 -56.27 -45.38
CA GLY A 351 22.49 -57.34 -44.66
C GLY A 351 22.37 -56.92 -43.20
N ASP A 352 21.78 -57.79 -42.38
CA ASP A 352 21.50 -57.56 -40.96
C ASP A 352 22.72 -57.08 -40.15
N SER A 353 22.49 -56.17 -39.20
CA SER A 353 23.16 -56.29 -37.91
C SER A 353 22.27 -55.78 -36.78
N SER A 354 22.01 -56.69 -35.86
CA SER A 354 21.40 -56.49 -34.55
C SER A 354 22.46 -55.93 -33.59
N SER A 355 22.15 -54.92 -32.79
CA SER A 355 22.60 -54.93 -31.40
C SER A 355 21.68 -54.13 -30.48
N LYS A 356 21.41 -54.79 -29.35
CA LYS A 356 20.68 -54.38 -28.17
C LYS A 356 21.33 -53.16 -27.50
N ASP A 357 20.56 -52.32 -26.82
CA ASP A 357 20.50 -52.37 -25.34
C ASP A 357 19.48 -51.37 -24.75
N ASN A 358 18.91 -51.83 -23.63
CA ASN A 358 17.82 -51.28 -22.85
C ASN A 358 18.25 -50.10 -21.94
N ILE A 359 17.27 -49.34 -21.42
CA ILE A 359 16.93 -49.20 -19.97
C ILE A 359 16.30 -47.82 -19.64
N ILE A 360 14.98 -47.88 -19.40
CA ILE A 360 14.18 -47.41 -18.24
C ILE A 360 14.47 -46.02 -17.62
N ILE A 361 13.41 -45.21 -17.63
CA ILE A 361 13.21 -43.94 -16.93
C ILE A 361 12.57 -44.23 -15.57
N VAL A 362 13.11 -43.65 -14.50
CA VAL A 362 12.39 -43.27 -13.27
C VAL A 362 12.42 -41.76 -13.18
#